data_AF-A0A699UI46-F1
#
_entry.id   AF-A0A699UI46-F1
#
_cell.length_a   1.000
_cell.length_b   1.000
_cell.length_c   1.000
_cell.angle_alpha   90.00
_cell.angle_beta   90.00
_cell.angle_gamma   90.00
#
_symmetry.space_group_name_H-M   'P 1'
#
loop_
_entity.id
_entity.type
_entity.pdbx_description
1 polymer ?
#
loop_
_entity_poly.entity_id
_entity_poly.type
_entity_poly.pdbx_seq_one_letter_code
_entity_poly.pdbx_strand_id
1 'polypeptide(L)' 'NAHVAKIMGYGDYKIGNVTILRVYLVEGLGHNLFSVGQFCDSNLEVAFRQHTCFIRNLDGVDLLTGSRGNNPYTLSL' A
#
# COMPACT_ATOMS: atom_id res chain seq x y z
N ASN A 1 20.74 6.59 17.03
CA ASN A 1 20.47 5.14 16.99
C ASN A 1 19.47 4.84 15.91
N ALA A 2 19.92 4.39 14.74
CA ALA A 2 19.04 3.79 13.76
C ALA A 2 18.65 2.41 14.30
N HIS A 3 17.42 2.28 14.80
CA HIS A 3 16.88 0.98 15.16
C HIS A 3 16.56 0.24 13.86
N VAL A 4 17.43 -0.68 13.45
CA VAL A 4 17.18 -1.51 12.27
C VAL A 4 16.06 -2.49 12.62
N ALA A 5 14.90 -2.34 11.97
CA ALA A 5 13.79 -3.25 12.17
C ALA A 5 14.06 -4.58 11.46
N LYS A 6 13.68 -5.70 12.08
CA LYS A 6 13.92 -7.05 11.57
C LYS A 6 12.77 -7.49 10.66
N ILE A 7 13.11 -7.94 9.45
CA ILE A 7 12.13 -8.63 8.57
C ILE A 7 11.90 -10.03 9.15
N MET A 8 10.64 -10.32 9.48
CA MET A 8 10.20 -11.60 10.05
C MET A 8 9.69 -12.57 8.98
N GLY A 9 9.32 -12.07 7.81
CA GLY A 9 8.87 -12.90 6.68
C GLY A 9 8.33 -12.06 5.53
N TYR A 10 7.81 -12.74 4.51
CA TYR A 10 7.07 -12.11 3.42
C TYR A 10 5.89 -12.98 2.97
N GLY A 11 4.89 -12.38 2.36
CA GLY A 11 3.74 -13.06 1.77
C GLY A 11 2.92 -12.12 0.89
N ASP A 12 1.91 -12.66 0.23
CA ASP A 12 1.01 -11.84 -0.59
C ASP A 12 -0.15 -11.33 0.27
N TYR A 13 -0.51 -10.06 0.09
CA TYR A 13 -1.60 -9.42 0.83
C TYR A 13 -2.76 -9.13 -0.10
N LYS A 14 -3.95 -9.62 0.26
CA LYS A 14 -5.17 -9.40 -0.51
C LYS A 14 -6.05 -8.36 0.17
N ILE A 15 -6.45 -7.34 -0.59
CA ILE A 15 -7.38 -6.31 -0.15
C ILE A 15 -8.46 -6.14 -1.23
N GLY A 16 -9.69 -6.55 -0.92
CA GLY A 16 -10.75 -6.66 -1.93
C GLY A 16 -10.33 -7.55 -3.11
N ASN A 17 -10.36 -6.99 -4.32
CA ASN A 17 -9.94 -7.63 -5.57
C ASN A 17 -8.46 -7.39 -5.93
N VAL A 18 -7.74 -6.60 -5.13
CA VAL A 18 -6.31 -6.30 -5.33
C VAL A 18 -5.47 -7.30 -4.55
N THR A 19 -4.44 -7.86 -5.20
CA THR A 19 -3.40 -8.65 -4.54
C THR A 19 -2.08 -7.89 -4.64
N ILE A 20 -1.45 -7.62 -3.50
CA ILE A 20 -0.15 -6.99 -3.41
C ILE A 20 0.87 -8.08 -3.12
N LEU A 21 1.82 -8.26 -4.04
CA LEU A 21 2.79 -9.34 -3.95
C LEU A 21 3.94 -8.96 -3.01
N ARG A 22 4.50 -9.98 -2.34
CA ARG A 22 5.77 -9.86 -1.57
C ARG A 22 5.76 -8.76 -0.51
N VAL A 23 4.71 -8.69 0.28
CA VAL A 23 4.58 -7.80 1.43
C VAL A 23 5.44 -8.33 2.58
N TYR A 24 6.32 -7.49 3.12
CA TYR A 24 7.22 -7.86 4.21
C TYR A 24 6.55 -7.68 5.57
N LEU A 25 6.59 -8.72 6.39
CA LEU A 25 6.28 -8.62 7.81
C LEU A 25 7.52 -8.13 8.55
N VAL A 26 7.43 -6.98 9.20
CA VAL A 26 8.56 -6.36 9.91
C VAL A 26 8.22 -6.24 11.40
N GLU A 27 9.13 -6.69 12.25
CA GLU A 27 8.99 -6.62 13.70
C GLU A 27 8.84 -5.18 14.19
N GLY A 28 7.84 -4.93 15.05
CA GLY A 28 7.60 -3.62 15.66
C GLY A 28 6.84 -2.62 14.79
N LEU A 29 6.45 -2.96 13.55
CA LEU A 29 5.53 -2.12 12.77
C LEU A 29 4.08 -2.30 13.23
N GLY A 30 3.42 -1.21 13.60
CA GLY A 30 2.00 -1.19 13.96
C GLY A 30 1.03 -1.15 12.76
N HIS A 31 1.55 -0.90 11.55
CA HIS A 31 0.78 -0.81 10.31
C HIS A 31 1.55 -1.46 9.16
N ASN A 32 0.81 -1.99 8.18
CA ASN A 32 1.39 -2.44 6.92
C ASN A 32 1.87 -1.24 6.11
N LEU A 33 3.10 -1.31 5.59
CA LEU A 33 3.65 -0.32 4.68
C LEU A 33 3.67 -0.90 3.27
N PHE A 34 3.09 -0.16 2.33
CA PHE A 34 3.10 -0.49 0.91
C PHE A 34 3.86 0.59 0.15
N SER A 35 4.74 0.16 -0.75
CA SER A 35 5.38 1.07 -1.70
C SER A 35 4.45 1.32 -2.88
N VAL A 36 4.46 2.54 -3.42
CA VAL A 36 3.81 2.87 -4.70
C VAL A 36 4.27 1.92 -5.81
N GLY A 37 5.56 1.55 -5.80
CA GLY A 37 6.12 0.62 -6.78
C GLY A 37 5.43 -0.75 -6.78
N GLN A 38 5.02 -1.27 -5.61
CA GLN A 38 4.33 -2.58 -5.54
C GLN A 38 2.97 -2.56 -6.24
N PHE A 39 2.29 -1.40 -6.23
CA PHE A 39 1.03 -1.22 -6.97
C PHE A 39 1.31 -1.13 -8.48
N CYS A 40 2.32 -0.36 -8.88
CA CYS A 40 2.70 -0.23 -10.29
C CYS A 40 3.16 -1.56 -10.91
N ASP A 41 3.95 -2.33 -10.18
CA ASP A 41 4.40 -3.68 -10.58
C ASP A 41 3.21 -4.65 -10.75
N SER A 42 2.08 -4.36 -10.11
CA SER A 42 0.82 -5.12 -10.19
C SER A 42 -0.15 -4.58 -11.25
N ASN A 43 0.32 -3.74 -12.18
CA ASN A 43 -0.49 -3.07 -13.21
C ASN A 43 -1.61 -2.17 -12.64
N LEU A 44 -1.36 -1.51 -11.52
CA LEU A 44 -2.28 -0.54 -10.91
C LEU A 44 -1.72 0.88 -11.01
N GLU A 45 -2.61 1.83 -11.25
CA GLU A 45 -2.28 3.25 -11.20
C GLU A 45 -2.52 3.78 -9.78
N VAL A 46 -1.58 4.59 -9.27
CA VAL A 46 -1.73 5.30 -7.99
C VAL A 46 -1.89 6.79 -8.27
N ALA A 47 -3.08 7.33 -8.01
CA ALA A 47 -3.38 8.74 -8.21
C ALA A 47 -3.50 9.47 -6.87
N PHE A 48 -2.74 10.55 -6.71
CA PHE A 48 -2.76 11.36 -5.49
C PHE A 48 -3.54 12.65 -5.68
N ARG A 49 -4.30 13.02 -4.64
CA ARG A 49 -4.92 14.34 -4.45
C ARG A 49 -4.53 14.85 -3.06
N GLN A 50 -4.81 16.12 -2.78
CA GLN A 50 -4.40 16.78 -1.54
C GLN A 50 -4.78 16.00 -0.26
N HIS A 51 -5.95 15.38 -0.23
CA HIS A 51 -6.49 14.67 0.95
C HIS A 51 -6.83 13.21 0.68
N THR A 52 -6.68 12.75 -0.55
CA THR A 52 -7.08 11.40 -0.96
C THR A 52 -6.07 10.79 -1.91
N CYS A 53 -6.02 9.46 -1.97
CA CYS A 53 -5.38 8.75 -3.07
C CYS A 53 -6.34 7.67 -3.61
N PHE A 54 -6.08 7.24 -4.84
CA PHE A 54 -6.86 6.21 -5.53
C PHE A 54 -5.89 5.18 -6.08
N ILE A 55 -6.21 3.90 -5.87
CA ILE A 55 -5.56 2.78 -6.54
C ILE A 55 -6.52 2.30 -7.62
N ARG A 56 -6.12 2.41 -8.89
CA ARG A 56 -6.98 2.15 -10.04
C ARG A 56 -6.47 0.99 -10.86
N ASN A 57 -7.39 0.23 -11.46
CA ASN A 57 -7.02 -0.71 -12.52
C ASN A 57 -6.69 0.05 -13.83
N LEU A 58 -6.25 -0.68 -14.85
CA LEU A 58 -5.93 -0.10 -16.16
C LEU A 58 -7.14 0.50 -16.90
N ASP A 59 -8.36 0.11 -16.52
CA ASP A 59 -9.61 0.67 -17.05
C ASP A 59 -10.02 1.97 -16.33
N GLY A 60 -9.24 2.43 -15.34
CA GLY A 60 -9.50 3.63 -14.56
C GLY A 60 -10.53 3.46 -13.44
N VAL A 61 -10.93 2.22 -13.13
CA VAL A 61 -11.85 1.90 -12.03
C VAL A 61 -11.09 1.97 -10.71
N ASP A 62 -11.61 2.75 -9.76
CA ASP A 62 -11.09 2.82 -8.39
C ASP A 62 -11.31 1.49 -7.66
N LEU A 63 -10.22 0.85 -7.27
CA LEU A 63 -10.21 -0.41 -6.50
C LEU A 63 -10.03 -0.18 -5.01
N LEU A 64 -9.23 0.82 -4.64
CA LEU A 64 -9.02 1.25 -3.25
C LEU A 64 -8.98 2.77 -3.22
N THR A 65 -9.42 3.31 -2.10
CA THR A 65 -9.24 4.73 -1.78
C THR A 65 -8.34 4.85 -0.57
N GLY A 66 -7.58 5.94 -0.48
CA GLY A 66 -6.87 6.29 0.72
C GLY A 66 -7.16 7.71 1.13
N SER A 67 -7.01 7.97 2.43
CA SER A 67 -7.12 9.30 3.01
C SER A 67 -5.75 9.73 3.52
N ARG A 68 -5.44 11.02 3.37
CA ARG A 68 -4.20 11.57 3.91
C ARG A 68 -4.40 12.00 5.36
N GLY A 69 -3.71 11.35 6.29
CA GLY A 69 -3.62 11.76 7.69
C GLY A 69 -2.24 12.32 7.97
N ASN A 70 -2.11 13.62 8.22
CA ASN A 70 -0.82 14.32 8.25
C ASN A 70 -0.04 14.11 6.94
N ASN A 71 1.06 13.35 6.98
CA ASN A 71 1.91 13.02 5.85
C ASN A 71 1.57 11.69 5.15
N PRO A 72 1.29 10.56 5.86
CA PRO A 72 0.95 9.31 5.21
C PRO A 72 -0.46 9.27 4.60
N TYR A 73 -0.61 8.47 3.55
CA TYR A 73 -1.91 8.03 3.05
C TYR A 73 -2.24 6.66 3.63
N THR A 74 -3.40 6.56 4.27
CA THR A 74 -3.92 5.29 4.80
C THR A 74 -4.96 4.78 3.82
N LEU A 75 -4.76 3.56 3.31
CA LEU A 75 -5.70 2.89 2.42
C LEU A 75 -6.88 2.31 3.20
N SER A 76 -8.07 2.44 2.64
CA SER A 76 -9.32 1.86 3.09
C SER A 76 -10.02 1.16 1.91
N LEU A 77 -10.87 0.18 2.23
CA LEU A 77 -11.78 -0.42 1.26
C LEU A 77 -12.91 0.57 0.91
#